data_AF-A0A817FR51-F1
#
_entry.id   AF-A0A817FR51-F1
#
_cell.length_a   1.000
_cell.length_b   1.000
_cell.length_c   1.000
_cell.angle_alpha   90.00
_cell.angle_beta   90.00
_cell.angle_gamma   90.00
#
_symmetry.space_group_name_H-M   'P 1'
#
loop_
_entity.id
_entity.type
_entity.pdbx_description
1 polymer ?
#
loop_
_entity_poly.entity_id
_entity_poly.type
_entity_poly.pdbx_seq_one_letter_code
_entity_poly.pdbx_strand_id
1 'polypeptide(L)'
;MLRVIQFVRSEKHGIQIPLNNVNDRLCAMLGVSSRSIDNLKKELKEIEASQEEPSHRSLRSGSSTSITDETMEQSELVSGRPKINLSDFGKDMIRYEFHLLLAERVYPTLDRMMTRLLADFPEFPIKSKTTLSKQLKQMGFVYRKTSKIKTPLKSTFFMSQRAKSWNKNQIRQWLIYHSVPFLDQYSTSELLELSYAFAPETKYIVDETVKQFYIEILRLPVRHCILNPIERCWAELKNSVRDQNTTFQLKDVEKLVWNWLYNCDSTFISSCIDHVHVYEKNFKKADQFIQEIEDELSDDDNVDNDSDLTEDDDEDQ
;
A
#
# COMPACT_ATOMS: atom_id res chain seq x y z
N MET A 1 25.11 -27.83 -3.08
CA MET A 1 26.24 -28.62 -2.53
C MET A 1 27.13 -29.27 -3.59
N LEU A 2 26.59 -29.97 -4.61
CA LEU A 2 27.42 -30.68 -5.61
C LEU A 2 28.45 -29.79 -6.34
N ARG A 3 28.09 -28.55 -6.69
CA ARG A 3 28.98 -27.59 -7.38
C ARG A 3 30.12 -27.07 -6.52
N VAL A 4 29.86 -26.80 -5.24
CA VAL A 4 30.89 -26.37 -4.28
C VAL A 4 31.95 -27.46 -4.13
N ILE A 5 31.52 -28.72 -3.99
CA ILE A 5 32.42 -29.87 -3.87
C ILE A 5 33.25 -30.05 -5.15
N GLN A 6 32.64 -29.85 -6.32
CA GLN A 6 33.35 -29.92 -7.61
C GLN A 6 34.41 -28.81 -7.74
N PHE A 7 34.08 -27.57 -7.41
CA PHE A 7 35.00 -26.43 -7.45
C PHE A 7 36.20 -26.65 -6.52
N VAL A 8 35.97 -27.04 -5.26
CA VAL A 8 37.05 -27.30 -4.29
C VAL A 8 37.93 -28.49 -4.71
N ARG A 9 37.35 -29.49 -5.38
CA ARG A 9 38.14 -30.62 -5.94
C ARG A 9 38.97 -30.22 -7.15
N SER A 10 38.47 -29.32 -8.01
CA SER A 10 39.24 -28.82 -9.15
C SER A 10 40.47 -28.02 -8.73
N GLU A 11 40.44 -27.37 -7.57
CA GLU A 11 41.59 -26.61 -7.04
C GLU A 11 42.76 -27.47 -6.55
N LYS A 12 42.56 -28.79 -6.37
CA LYS A 12 43.67 -29.71 -6.09
C LYS A 12 44.76 -29.71 -7.17
N HIS A 13 44.42 -29.29 -8.38
CA HIS A 13 45.30 -29.27 -9.53
C HIS A 13 45.89 -27.86 -9.79
N GLY A 14 45.65 -26.91 -8.88
CA GLY A 14 46.08 -25.52 -8.98
C GLY A 14 44.95 -24.55 -8.64
N ILE A 15 45.28 -23.44 -7.99
CA ILE A 15 44.33 -22.39 -7.63
C ILE A 15 43.89 -21.68 -8.91
N GLN A 16 42.63 -21.85 -9.31
CA GLN A 16 42.09 -21.26 -10.55
C GLN A 16 41.69 -19.79 -10.38
N ILE A 17 41.27 -19.40 -9.17
CA ILE A 17 40.92 -18.02 -8.83
C ILE A 17 41.73 -17.61 -7.60
N PRO A 18 42.51 -16.51 -7.63
CA PRO A 18 43.32 -16.06 -6.51
C PRO A 18 42.55 -15.99 -5.18
N LEU A 19 43.19 -16.42 -4.07
CA LEU A 19 42.54 -16.51 -2.75
C LEU A 19 42.04 -15.16 -2.21
N ASN A 20 42.66 -14.06 -2.61
CA ASN A 20 42.26 -12.70 -2.25
C ASN A 20 40.96 -12.28 -2.94
N ASN A 21 40.56 -12.91 -4.05
CA ASN A 21 39.34 -12.58 -4.77
C ASN A 21 38.16 -13.44 -4.28
N VAL A 22 37.67 -13.10 -3.09
CA VAL A 22 36.63 -13.85 -2.38
C VAL A 22 35.30 -13.89 -3.15
N ASN A 23 34.94 -12.80 -3.85
CA ASN A 23 33.66 -12.69 -4.56
C ASN A 23 33.60 -13.65 -5.76
N ASP A 24 34.62 -13.65 -6.61
CA ASP A 24 34.63 -14.48 -7.81
C ASP A 24 34.73 -15.97 -7.45
N ARG A 25 35.42 -16.29 -6.34
CA ARG A 25 35.43 -17.65 -5.77
C ARG A 25 34.05 -18.09 -5.33
N LEU A 26 33.31 -17.24 -4.61
CA LEU A 26 31.95 -17.56 -4.18
C LEU A 26 30.99 -17.72 -5.38
N CYS A 27 31.13 -16.87 -6.39
CA CYS A 27 30.36 -16.98 -7.64
C CYS A 27 30.60 -18.33 -8.33
N ALA A 28 31.86 -18.75 -8.46
CA ALA A 28 32.23 -20.01 -9.08
C ALA A 28 31.82 -21.24 -8.24
N MET A 29 31.94 -21.16 -6.91
CA MET A 29 31.53 -22.24 -5.99
C MET A 29 30.01 -22.47 -5.97
N LEU A 30 29.25 -21.38 -5.91
CA LEU A 30 27.79 -21.42 -5.74
C LEU A 30 27.04 -21.40 -7.09
N GLY A 31 27.71 -20.97 -8.17
CA GLY A 31 27.12 -20.83 -9.50
C GLY A 31 26.07 -19.72 -9.57
N VAL A 32 26.26 -18.65 -8.80
CA VAL A 32 25.37 -17.49 -8.71
C VAL A 32 26.09 -16.25 -9.22
N SER A 33 25.32 -15.23 -9.62
CA SER A 33 25.88 -13.98 -10.10
C SER A 33 26.60 -13.19 -9.00
N SER A 34 27.55 -12.34 -9.37
CA SER A 34 28.22 -11.40 -8.45
C SER A 34 27.21 -10.57 -7.66
N ARG A 35 26.17 -10.08 -8.35
CA ARG A 35 25.08 -9.32 -7.73
C ARG A 35 24.32 -10.09 -6.66
N SER A 36 24.18 -11.41 -6.81
CA SER A 36 23.58 -12.28 -5.79
C SER A 36 24.48 -12.42 -4.57
N ILE A 37 25.80 -12.50 -4.76
CA ILE A 37 26.78 -12.51 -3.66
C ILE A 37 26.78 -11.19 -2.90
N ASP A 38 26.70 -10.06 -3.59
CA ASP A 38 26.66 -8.74 -2.95
C ASP A 38 25.40 -8.54 -2.11
N ASN A 39 24.24 -9.01 -2.61
CA ASN A 39 23.00 -9.00 -1.85
C ASN A 39 23.10 -9.89 -0.59
N LEU A 40 23.65 -11.11 -0.71
CA LEU A 40 23.86 -12.00 0.43
C LEU A 40 24.80 -11.41 1.47
N LYS A 41 25.86 -10.72 1.04
CA LYS A 41 26.78 -10.01 1.96
C LYS A 41 26.09 -8.85 2.68
N LYS A 42 25.20 -8.14 1.98
CA LYS A 42 24.42 -7.05 2.56
C LYS A 42 23.44 -7.59 3.61
N GLU A 43 22.72 -8.66 3.28
CA GLU A 43 21.80 -9.34 4.20
C GLU A 43 22.55 -9.88 5.44
N LEU A 44 23.73 -10.47 5.27
CA LEU A 44 24.56 -10.92 6.39
C LEU A 44 24.96 -9.77 7.32
N LYS A 45 25.37 -8.64 6.75
CA LYS A 45 25.75 -7.43 7.51
C LYS A 45 24.55 -6.83 8.25
N GLU A 46 23.36 -6.87 7.65
CA GLU A 46 22.11 -6.42 8.29
C GLU A 46 21.71 -7.35 9.44
N ILE A 47 21.92 -8.66 9.30
CA ILE A 47 21.71 -9.65 10.37
C ILE A 47 22.71 -9.45 11.52
N GLU A 48 24.00 -9.26 11.21
CA GLU A 48 25.05 -8.98 12.20
C GLU A 48 24.76 -7.68 12.96
N ALA A 49 24.36 -6.62 12.26
CA ALA A 49 23.96 -5.35 12.86
C ALA A 49 22.69 -5.44 13.72
N SER A 50 21.83 -6.44 13.45
CA SER A 50 20.60 -6.68 14.24
C SER A 50 20.85 -7.58 15.46
N GLN A 51 22.02 -8.20 15.58
CA GLN A 51 22.38 -9.10 16.70
C GLN A 51 23.30 -8.45 17.75
N GLU A 52 23.81 -7.23 17.52
CA GLU A 52 24.57 -6.46 18.52
C GLU A 52 23.66 -5.50 19.31
N GLU A 53 23.16 -5.95 20.46
CA GLU A 53 22.62 -5.08 21.53
C GLU A 53 23.76 -4.64 22.49
N PRO A 54 23.70 -3.44 23.10
CA PRO A 54 24.86 -2.73 23.62
C PRO A 54 25.19 -3.12 25.06
N SER A 55 26.38 -3.66 25.29
CA SER A 55 26.98 -3.71 26.61
C SER A 55 28.36 -3.06 26.62
N HIS A 56 28.56 -2.19 27.62
CA HIS A 56 29.79 -1.48 27.98
C HIS A 56 30.15 -0.21 27.21
N ARG A 57 29.48 0.87 27.62
CA ARG A 57 30.03 2.22 27.71
C ARG A 57 31.34 2.18 28.52
N SER A 58 32.48 2.39 27.87
CA SER A 58 33.74 2.74 28.51
C SER A 58 34.26 4.07 27.98
N LEU A 59 34.42 5.01 28.90
CA LEU A 59 34.96 6.34 28.69
C LEU A 59 36.40 6.26 28.19
N ARG A 60 36.76 7.08 27.20
CA ARG A 60 38.11 7.63 27.16
C ARG A 60 38.13 9.10 26.74
N SER A 61 38.82 9.83 27.61
CA SER A 61 39.15 11.24 27.61
C SER A 61 39.96 11.66 26.38
N GLY A 62 39.87 12.95 26.05
CA GLY A 62 40.32 13.54 24.79
C GLY A 62 41.83 13.78 24.64
N SER A 63 42.18 14.27 23.45
CA SER A 63 43.13 15.38 23.26
C SER A 63 42.97 15.95 21.86
N SER A 64 42.90 17.27 21.79
CA SER A 64 42.95 18.10 20.59
C SER A 64 44.24 17.87 19.80
N THR A 65 44.21 18.07 18.46
CA THR A 65 45.10 18.96 17.69
C THR A 65 44.67 18.93 16.22
N SER A 66 44.43 20.12 15.66
CA SER A 66 44.24 20.41 14.24
C SER A 66 45.56 20.31 13.47
N ILE A 67 45.56 19.68 12.28
CA ILE A 67 46.39 19.99 11.10
C ILE A 67 45.76 19.30 9.88
N THR A 68 45.98 19.95 8.74
CA THR A 68 45.33 19.96 7.43
C THR A 68 45.59 18.78 6.49
N ASP A 69 44.77 18.77 5.43
CA ASP A 69 44.94 18.23 4.07
C ASP A 69 44.60 16.77 3.72
N GLU A 70 43.57 16.70 2.87
CA GLU A 70 43.43 15.94 1.63
C GLU A 70 43.71 14.43 1.65
N THR A 71 42.63 13.65 1.60
CA THR A 71 42.34 12.84 0.40
C THR A 71 40.88 12.41 0.38
N MET A 72 40.29 12.63 -0.77
CA MET A 72 38.88 12.56 -1.12
C MET A 72 38.57 11.14 -1.60
N GLU A 73 37.94 10.31 -0.79
CA GLU A 73 37.30 9.07 -1.27
C GLU A 73 35.80 9.31 -1.40
N GLN A 74 35.39 9.49 -2.65
CA GLN A 74 34.02 9.66 -3.09
C GLN A 74 33.20 8.43 -2.73
N SER A 75 32.28 8.57 -1.78
CA SER A 75 31.16 7.65 -1.65
C SER A 75 30.24 7.86 -2.84
N GLU A 76 30.11 6.84 -3.68
CA GLU A 76 29.11 6.81 -4.75
C GLU A 76 27.71 6.94 -4.12
N LEU A 77 27.13 8.14 -4.26
CA LEU A 77 25.74 8.42 -3.99
C LEU A 77 24.87 7.60 -4.93
N VAL A 78 24.39 6.45 -4.48
CA VAL A 78 23.24 5.78 -5.11
C VAL A 78 22.01 6.65 -4.81
N SER A 79 21.73 7.58 -5.73
CA SER A 79 20.55 8.43 -5.70
C SER A 79 19.30 7.57 -5.89
N GLY A 80 18.52 7.40 -4.82
CA GLY A 80 17.20 6.79 -4.90
C GLY A 80 16.67 6.41 -3.53
N ARG A 81 15.92 7.32 -2.90
CA ARG A 81 15.14 6.99 -1.70
C ARG A 81 14.21 5.80 -2.04
N PRO A 82 14.22 4.69 -1.28
CA PRO A 82 13.41 3.53 -1.61
C PRO A 82 11.93 3.91 -1.71
N LYS A 83 11.26 3.49 -2.79
CA LYS A 83 9.82 3.70 -2.97
C LYS A 83 9.08 2.91 -1.89
N ILE A 84 8.44 3.62 -0.96
CA ILE A 84 7.57 3.00 0.05
C ILE A 84 6.35 2.43 -0.69
N ASN A 85 6.28 1.10 -0.81
CA ASN A 85 5.10 0.42 -1.31
C ASN A 85 4.23 0.05 -0.10
N LEU A 86 3.13 0.78 0.10
CA LEU A 86 2.23 0.59 1.22
C LEU A 86 1.42 -0.71 1.01
N SER A 87 1.29 -1.52 2.06
CA SER A 87 0.41 -2.70 2.06
C SER A 87 -1.05 -2.28 1.86
N ASP A 88 -1.90 -3.21 1.40
CA ASP A 88 -3.33 -2.91 1.22
C ASP A 88 -4.01 -2.52 2.54
N PHE A 89 -3.58 -3.11 3.65
CA PHE A 89 -3.99 -2.68 4.98
C PHE A 89 -3.62 -1.23 5.27
N GLY A 90 -2.39 -0.81 4.98
CA GLY A 90 -1.97 0.58 5.16
C GLY A 90 -2.76 1.55 4.26
N LYS A 91 -3.08 1.14 3.03
CA LYS A 91 -3.94 1.92 2.13
C LYS A 91 -5.35 2.07 2.71
N ASP A 92 -5.88 1.04 3.36
CA ASP A 92 -7.19 1.07 3.99
C ASP A 92 -7.22 1.96 5.24
N MET A 93 -6.12 2.05 6.00
CA MET A 93 -6.01 3.04 7.09
C MET A 93 -6.08 4.48 6.57
N ILE A 94 -5.40 4.77 5.45
CA ILE A 94 -5.49 6.10 4.81
C ILE A 94 -6.93 6.38 4.34
N ARG A 95 -7.60 5.39 3.71
CA ARG A 95 -9.00 5.55 3.31
C ARG A 95 -9.88 5.78 4.52
N TYR A 96 -9.67 5.04 5.59
CA TYR A 96 -10.46 5.17 6.81
C TYR A 96 -10.38 6.58 7.37
N GLU A 97 -9.16 7.10 7.56
CA GLU A 97 -8.97 8.44 8.11
C GLU A 97 -9.60 9.53 7.25
N PHE A 98 -9.50 9.37 5.93
CA PHE A 98 -10.18 10.25 4.98
C PHE A 98 -11.69 10.27 5.18
N HIS A 99 -12.34 9.10 5.29
CA HIS A 99 -13.78 9.05 5.49
C HIS A 99 -14.18 9.50 6.90
N LEU A 100 -13.36 9.27 7.93
CA LEU A 100 -13.62 9.78 9.26
C LEU A 100 -13.68 11.30 9.29
N LEU A 101 -12.69 11.98 8.71
CA LEU A 101 -12.68 13.43 8.63
C LEU A 101 -13.94 13.95 7.94
N LEU A 102 -14.35 13.32 6.85
CA LEU A 102 -15.59 13.68 6.15
C LEU A 102 -16.85 13.39 6.99
N ALA A 103 -16.89 12.27 7.71
CA ALA A 103 -17.98 11.94 8.63
C ALA A 103 -18.10 12.96 9.79
N GLU A 104 -16.98 13.59 10.17
CA GLU A 104 -16.89 14.69 11.13
C GLU A 104 -17.20 16.07 10.50
N ARG A 105 -17.64 16.10 9.22
CA ARG A 105 -17.83 17.33 8.42
C ARG A 105 -16.59 18.21 8.34
N VAL A 106 -15.43 17.56 8.39
CA VAL A 106 -14.12 18.18 8.29
C VAL A 106 -13.50 17.86 6.93
N TYR A 107 -13.07 18.90 6.25
CA TYR A 107 -12.32 18.78 5.01
C TYR A 107 -10.96 18.07 5.22
N PRO A 108 -10.70 16.95 4.51
CA PRO A 108 -9.52 16.11 4.72
C PRO A 108 -8.27 16.71 4.05
N THR A 109 -7.73 17.79 4.60
CA THR A 109 -6.47 18.38 4.10
C THR A 109 -5.30 17.44 4.36
N LEU A 110 -4.20 17.55 3.58
CA LEU A 110 -2.99 16.74 3.81
C LEU A 110 -2.46 16.85 5.24
N ASP A 111 -2.60 18.02 5.85
CA ASP A 111 -2.17 18.28 7.22
C ASP A 111 -3.05 17.55 8.25
N ARG A 112 -4.37 17.63 8.09
CA ARG A 112 -5.33 16.96 8.97
C ARG A 112 -5.25 15.44 8.84
N MET A 113 -5.18 14.96 7.59
CA MET A 113 -4.94 13.55 7.27
C MET A 113 -3.66 13.03 7.95
N MET A 114 -2.53 13.74 7.83
CA MET A 114 -1.28 13.31 8.46
C MET A 114 -1.39 13.31 9.98
N THR A 115 -1.96 14.38 10.56
CA THR A 115 -2.06 14.55 12.00
C THR A 115 -2.89 13.43 12.62
N ARG A 116 -4.06 13.14 12.06
CA ARG A 116 -4.93 12.08 12.60
C ARG A 116 -4.38 10.70 12.35
N LEU A 117 -3.84 10.44 11.15
CA LEU A 117 -3.26 9.14 10.83
C LEU A 117 -2.11 8.77 11.78
N LEU A 118 -1.26 9.73 12.15
CA LEU A 118 -0.18 9.49 13.13
C LEU A 118 -0.66 9.48 14.59
N ALA A 119 -1.79 10.14 14.90
CA ALA A 119 -2.40 10.08 16.23
C ALA A 119 -3.03 8.71 16.49
N ASP A 120 -3.78 8.19 15.52
CA ASP A 120 -4.51 6.93 15.64
C ASP A 120 -3.60 5.73 15.33
N PHE A 121 -2.57 5.92 14.48
CA PHE A 121 -1.60 4.88 14.11
C PHE A 121 -0.15 5.40 14.25
N PRO A 122 0.43 5.42 15.47
CA PRO A 122 1.78 5.96 15.70
C PRO A 122 2.90 5.24 14.92
N GLU A 123 2.70 3.96 14.63
CA GLU A 123 3.66 3.13 13.88
C GLU A 123 3.46 3.18 12.35
N PHE A 124 2.59 4.08 11.86
CA PHE A 124 2.32 4.15 10.43
C PHE A 124 3.61 4.46 9.63
N PRO A 125 3.86 3.76 8.51
CA PRO A 125 5.14 3.85 7.80
C PRO A 125 5.37 5.21 7.12
N ILE A 126 4.32 5.98 6.85
CA ILE A 126 4.42 7.30 6.21
C ILE A 126 4.41 8.39 7.28
N LYS A 127 5.54 9.09 7.43
CA LYS A 127 5.71 10.19 8.40
C LYS A 127 5.81 11.58 7.78
N SER A 128 5.79 11.70 6.45
CA SER A 128 5.96 12.97 5.73
C SER A 128 4.75 13.30 4.86
N LYS A 129 4.34 14.58 4.87
CA LYS A 129 3.19 15.09 4.09
C LYS A 129 3.41 14.90 2.58
N THR A 130 4.65 15.05 2.12
CA THR A 130 5.00 14.88 0.70
C THR A 130 4.85 13.42 0.27
N THR A 131 5.27 12.48 1.13
CA THR A 131 5.09 11.05 0.91
C THR A 131 3.60 10.65 0.93
N LEU A 132 2.83 11.18 1.88
CA LEU A 132 1.37 10.95 1.94
C LEU A 132 0.67 11.49 0.69
N SER A 133 1.04 12.69 0.22
CA SER A 133 0.52 13.26 -1.02
C SER A 133 0.82 12.38 -2.23
N LYS A 134 2.06 11.90 -2.38
CA LYS A 134 2.44 10.95 -3.44
C LYS A 134 1.61 9.66 -3.35
N GLN A 135 1.42 9.13 -2.14
CA GLN A 135 0.64 7.91 -1.92
C GLN A 135 -0.84 8.11 -2.25
N LEU A 136 -1.45 9.22 -1.83
CA LEU A 136 -2.84 9.56 -2.15
C LEU A 136 -3.05 9.68 -3.67
N LYS A 137 -2.13 10.33 -4.39
CA LYS A 137 -2.16 10.38 -5.86
C LYS A 137 -2.11 8.98 -6.48
N GLN A 138 -1.22 8.10 -6.00
CA GLN A 138 -1.15 6.70 -6.45
C GLN A 138 -2.42 5.92 -6.14
N MET A 139 -3.04 6.18 -4.99
CA MET A 139 -4.33 5.62 -4.61
C MET A 139 -5.49 6.16 -5.46
N GLY A 140 -5.29 7.23 -6.22
CA GLY A 140 -6.26 7.82 -7.13
C GLY A 140 -7.09 8.96 -6.53
N PHE A 141 -6.64 9.57 -5.43
CA PHE A 141 -7.27 10.78 -4.92
C PHE A 141 -7.03 11.95 -5.89
N VAL A 142 -8.10 12.66 -6.23
CA VAL A 142 -8.08 13.88 -7.02
C VAL A 142 -8.17 15.07 -6.06
N TYR A 143 -7.35 16.10 -6.30
CA TYR A 143 -7.35 17.32 -5.51
C TYR A 143 -8.11 18.39 -6.27
N ARG A 144 -9.10 19.02 -5.63
CA ARG A 144 -9.76 20.21 -6.15
C ARG A 144 -9.35 21.40 -5.27
N LYS A 145 -9.08 22.55 -5.89
CA LYS A 145 -8.98 23.81 -5.15
C LYS A 145 -10.42 24.21 -4.81
N THR A 146 -10.79 24.17 -3.54
CA THR A 146 -12.00 24.83 -3.05
C THR A 146 -11.62 26.29 -2.72
N SER A 147 -12.58 27.21 -2.70
CA SER A 147 -12.40 28.66 -2.49
C SER A 147 -11.57 29.05 -1.24
N LYS A 148 -11.27 28.13 -0.31
CA LYS A 148 -10.43 28.41 0.86
C LYS A 148 -9.28 27.41 1.12
N ILE A 149 -9.27 26.18 0.58
CA ILE A 149 -8.20 25.17 0.82
C ILE A 149 -8.12 24.16 -0.35
N LYS A 150 -6.93 23.58 -0.64
CA LYS A 150 -6.79 22.38 -1.50
C LYS A 150 -7.32 21.15 -0.75
N THR A 151 -8.41 20.57 -1.23
CA THR A 151 -9.10 19.47 -0.57
C THR A 151 -9.17 18.27 -1.50
N PRO A 152 -8.81 17.05 -1.05
CA PRO A 152 -9.13 15.85 -1.78
C PRO A 152 -10.64 15.66 -1.67
N LEU A 153 -11.34 15.94 -2.77
CA LEU A 153 -12.79 15.81 -2.88
C LEU A 153 -13.06 14.68 -3.85
N LYS A 154 -13.85 13.74 -3.35
CA LYS A 154 -14.22 12.46 -3.94
C LYS A 154 -13.08 11.57 -4.43
N SER A 155 -13.05 10.42 -3.77
CA SER A 155 -12.80 9.15 -4.40
C SER A 155 -13.98 8.80 -5.34
N THR A 156 -14.09 9.44 -6.51
CA THR A 156 -14.92 8.93 -7.64
C THR A 156 -14.49 7.52 -8.07
N PHE A 157 -13.43 7.00 -7.47
CA PHE A 157 -12.94 5.64 -7.44
C PHE A 157 -14.00 4.55 -7.25
N PHE A 158 -15.08 4.77 -6.49
CA PHE A 158 -16.12 3.74 -6.37
C PHE A 158 -16.79 3.44 -7.71
N MET A 159 -16.88 4.43 -8.61
CA MET A 159 -17.34 4.27 -9.98
C MET A 159 -16.17 4.15 -10.99
N SER A 160 -15.02 4.75 -10.71
CA SER A 160 -13.87 4.76 -11.63
C SER A 160 -12.86 3.61 -11.44
N GLN A 161 -13.02 2.73 -10.44
CA GLN A 161 -12.14 1.54 -10.31
C GLN A 161 -12.43 0.41 -11.27
N ARG A 162 -13.66 0.30 -11.77
CA ARG A 162 -13.91 -0.50 -12.96
C ARG A 162 -13.50 0.23 -14.25
N ALA A 163 -13.33 1.56 -14.20
CA ALA A 163 -12.99 2.41 -15.34
C ALA A 163 -11.49 2.64 -15.57
N LYS A 164 -10.61 2.40 -14.58
CA LYS A 164 -9.15 2.63 -14.74
C LYS A 164 -8.48 1.80 -15.85
N SER A 165 -9.18 0.85 -16.46
CA SER A 165 -8.68 0.09 -17.60
C SER A 165 -9.11 0.65 -18.96
N TRP A 166 -10.14 1.50 -19.02
CA TRP A 166 -10.75 1.90 -20.30
C TRP A 166 -10.50 3.37 -20.61
N ASN A 167 -9.73 3.62 -21.67
CA ASN A 167 -9.60 4.95 -22.26
C ASN A 167 -10.90 5.35 -22.97
N LYS A 168 -11.06 6.65 -23.27
CA LYS A 168 -12.29 7.21 -23.88
C LYS A 168 -12.72 6.44 -25.16
N ASN A 169 -11.77 5.96 -25.94
CA ASN A 169 -12.05 5.19 -27.15
C ASN A 169 -12.57 3.78 -26.86
N GLN A 170 -12.07 3.11 -25.83
CA GLN A 170 -12.57 1.80 -25.38
C GLN A 170 -14.01 1.92 -24.88
N ILE A 171 -14.35 2.98 -24.14
CA ILE A 171 -15.73 3.24 -23.68
C ILE A 171 -16.65 3.46 -24.88
N ARG A 172 -16.23 4.27 -25.86
CA ARG A 172 -16.99 4.48 -27.11
C ARG A 172 -17.18 3.19 -27.89
N GLN A 173 -16.13 2.38 -28.05
CA GLN A 173 -16.22 1.08 -28.74
C GLN A 173 -17.21 0.15 -28.03
N TRP A 174 -17.22 0.14 -26.70
CA TRP A 174 -18.19 -0.63 -25.93
C TRP A 174 -19.62 -0.12 -26.13
N LEU A 175 -19.84 1.19 -26.08
CA LEU A 175 -21.17 1.79 -26.32
C LEU A 175 -21.67 1.46 -27.72
N ILE A 176 -20.80 1.53 -28.74
CA ILE A 176 -21.12 1.11 -30.12
C ILE A 176 -21.46 -0.38 -30.16
N TYR A 177 -20.65 -1.24 -29.54
CA TYR A 177 -20.87 -2.68 -29.50
C TYR A 177 -22.21 -3.06 -28.84
N HIS A 178 -22.58 -2.36 -27.77
CA HIS A 178 -23.86 -2.53 -27.08
C HIS A 178 -25.01 -1.70 -27.67
N SER A 179 -24.79 -1.01 -28.79
CA SER A 179 -25.80 -0.17 -29.47
C SER A 179 -26.43 0.90 -28.57
N VAL A 180 -25.63 1.46 -27.66
CA VAL A 180 -26.04 2.55 -26.76
C VAL A 180 -25.73 3.90 -27.43
N PRO A 181 -26.74 4.76 -27.68
CA PRO A 181 -26.51 6.06 -28.30
C PRO A 181 -25.78 7.01 -27.35
N PHE A 182 -24.78 7.73 -27.86
CA PHE A 182 -24.06 8.77 -27.13
C PHE A 182 -23.73 9.95 -28.06
N LEU A 183 -23.44 11.12 -27.49
CA LEU A 183 -23.01 12.30 -28.26
C LEU A 183 -21.48 12.40 -28.26
N ASP A 184 -20.88 12.81 -29.38
CA ASP A 184 -19.42 12.92 -29.51
C ASP A 184 -18.78 13.89 -28.51
N GLN A 185 -19.55 14.91 -28.12
CA GLN A 185 -19.19 15.94 -27.15
C GLN A 185 -19.17 15.45 -25.70
N TYR A 186 -19.69 14.25 -25.39
CA TYR A 186 -19.64 13.71 -24.03
C TYR A 186 -18.20 13.57 -23.53
N SER A 187 -17.99 14.02 -22.31
CA SER A 187 -16.79 13.82 -21.52
C SER A 187 -16.58 12.33 -21.22
N THR A 188 -15.37 11.96 -20.81
CA THR A 188 -15.07 10.58 -20.41
C THR A 188 -15.94 10.13 -19.22
N SER A 189 -16.33 11.06 -18.34
CA SER A 189 -17.19 10.76 -17.19
C SER A 189 -18.62 10.42 -17.61
N GLU A 190 -19.22 11.24 -18.49
CA GLU A 190 -20.58 11.01 -18.99
C GLU A 190 -20.67 9.72 -19.81
N LEU A 191 -19.68 9.44 -20.66
CA LEU A 191 -19.62 8.18 -21.41
C LEU A 191 -19.52 6.97 -20.48
N LEU A 192 -18.83 7.11 -19.35
CA LEU A 192 -18.65 6.06 -18.38
C LEU A 192 -19.94 5.80 -17.58
N GLU A 193 -20.60 6.86 -17.10
CA GLU A 193 -21.90 6.74 -16.43
C GLU A 193 -22.94 6.07 -17.33
N LEU A 194 -22.99 6.48 -18.60
CA LEU A 194 -23.86 5.87 -19.59
C LEU A 194 -23.52 4.39 -19.79
N SER A 195 -22.24 4.04 -19.87
CA SER A 195 -21.83 2.63 -20.00
C SER A 195 -22.24 1.78 -18.80
N TYR A 196 -22.25 2.35 -17.59
CA TYR A 196 -22.72 1.64 -16.40
C TYR A 196 -24.24 1.51 -16.34
N ALA A 197 -24.98 2.54 -16.74
CA ALA A 197 -26.44 2.50 -16.77
C ALA A 197 -26.98 1.41 -17.70
N PHE A 198 -26.26 1.14 -18.81
CA PHE A 198 -26.60 0.12 -19.80
C PHE A 198 -25.78 -1.16 -19.66
N ALA A 199 -24.95 -1.29 -18.62
CA ALA A 199 -24.15 -2.49 -18.40
C ALA A 199 -25.10 -3.66 -18.14
N PRO A 200 -24.91 -4.80 -18.84
CA PRO A 200 -25.71 -5.99 -18.55
C PRO A 200 -25.46 -6.43 -17.11
N GLU A 201 -26.52 -6.90 -16.45
CA GLU A 201 -26.41 -7.44 -15.09
C GLU A 201 -25.39 -8.59 -15.09
N THR A 202 -24.30 -8.44 -14.33
CA THR A 202 -23.28 -9.47 -14.22
C THR A 202 -23.84 -10.63 -13.40
N LYS A 203 -24.19 -11.72 -14.07
CA LYS A 203 -24.60 -12.97 -13.40
C LYS A 203 -23.38 -13.78 -13.04
N TYR A 204 -23.25 -14.13 -11.76
CA TYR A 204 -22.19 -15.00 -11.28
C TYR A 204 -22.75 -16.41 -11.02
N ILE A 205 -22.03 -17.44 -11.47
CA ILE A 205 -22.39 -18.85 -11.23
C ILE A 205 -22.60 -19.12 -9.74
N VAL A 206 -21.77 -18.49 -8.89
CA VAL A 206 -21.87 -18.62 -7.44
C VAL A 206 -23.22 -18.11 -6.94
N ASP A 207 -23.73 -17.01 -7.47
CA ASP A 207 -25.02 -16.43 -7.08
C ASP A 207 -26.18 -17.37 -7.41
N GLU A 208 -26.14 -18.00 -8.59
CA GLU A 208 -27.14 -19.01 -8.97
C GLU A 208 -27.06 -20.26 -8.09
N THR A 209 -25.84 -20.67 -7.74
CA THR A 209 -25.61 -21.85 -6.89
C THR A 209 -26.13 -21.62 -5.48
N VAL A 210 -25.82 -20.48 -4.86
CA VAL A 210 -26.25 -20.20 -3.47
C VAL A 210 -27.74 -19.87 -3.36
N LYS A 211 -28.36 -19.34 -4.44
CA LYS A 211 -29.80 -19.07 -4.49
C LYS A 211 -30.62 -20.34 -4.25
N GLN A 212 -30.13 -21.51 -4.68
CA GLN A 212 -30.76 -22.81 -4.42
C GLN A 212 -30.81 -23.15 -2.92
N PHE A 213 -29.91 -22.57 -2.12
CA PHE A 213 -29.83 -22.76 -0.68
C PHE A 213 -30.50 -21.62 0.11
N TYR A 214 -31.23 -20.71 -0.56
CA TYR A 214 -31.84 -19.53 0.06
C TYR A 214 -30.84 -18.62 0.80
N ILE A 215 -29.59 -18.59 0.34
CA ILE A 215 -28.53 -17.74 0.90
C ILE A 215 -28.42 -16.47 0.06
N GLU A 216 -28.47 -15.31 0.72
CA GLU A 216 -28.18 -14.02 0.12
C GLU A 216 -26.67 -13.73 0.19
N ILE A 217 -26.07 -13.35 -0.93
CA ILE A 217 -24.66 -12.92 -0.97
C ILE A 217 -24.57 -11.42 -0.73
N LEU A 218 -23.90 -11.06 0.38
CA LEU A 218 -23.45 -9.71 0.62
C LEU A 218 -22.13 -9.46 -0.12
N ARG A 219 -22.12 -8.52 -1.07
CA ARG A 219 -20.90 -8.09 -1.77
C ARG A 219 -20.30 -6.88 -1.08
N LEU A 220 -19.02 -6.97 -0.74
CA LEU A 220 -18.29 -5.85 -0.14
C LEU A 220 -17.74 -4.90 -1.22
N PRO A 221 -17.66 -3.59 -0.93
CA PRO A 221 -16.99 -2.63 -1.80
C PRO A 221 -15.52 -3.02 -2.05
N VAL A 222 -15.07 -2.83 -3.29
CA VAL A 222 -13.69 -3.17 -3.71
C VAL A 222 -12.68 -2.31 -2.95
N ARG A 223 -11.62 -2.91 -2.40
CA ARG A 223 -10.54 -2.24 -1.62
C ARG A 223 -11.03 -1.60 -0.30
N HIS A 224 -11.97 -2.26 0.37
CA HIS A 224 -12.38 -1.95 1.74
C HIS A 224 -12.31 -3.22 2.59
N CYS A 225 -11.11 -3.75 2.82
CA CYS A 225 -10.92 -4.93 3.67
C CYS A 225 -11.42 -4.66 5.10
N ILE A 226 -11.47 -3.39 5.52
CA ILE A 226 -12.01 -2.99 6.82
C ILE A 226 -13.51 -3.26 7.02
N LEU A 227 -14.26 -3.40 5.92
CA LEU A 227 -15.68 -3.80 5.96
C LEU A 227 -15.85 -5.32 5.94
N ASN A 228 -14.75 -6.07 5.94
CA ASN A 228 -14.77 -7.53 5.97
C ASN A 228 -14.38 -8.04 7.38
N PRO A 229 -15.32 -8.58 8.16
CA PRO A 229 -15.04 -8.95 9.56
C PRO A 229 -13.98 -10.05 9.68
N ILE A 230 -13.82 -10.91 8.65
CA ILE A 230 -12.82 -11.98 8.66
C ILE A 230 -11.38 -11.47 8.66
N GLU A 231 -11.12 -10.25 8.18
CA GLU A 231 -9.76 -9.68 8.15
C GLU A 231 -9.23 -9.49 9.57
N ARG A 232 -10.11 -9.11 10.50
CA ARG A 232 -9.76 -8.99 11.92
C ARG A 232 -9.53 -10.37 12.55
N CYS A 233 -10.35 -11.36 12.20
CA CYS A 233 -10.11 -12.75 12.60
C CYS A 233 -8.75 -13.27 12.09
N TRP A 234 -8.39 -12.97 10.84
CA TRP A 234 -7.09 -13.32 10.28
C TRP A 234 -5.93 -12.64 10.99
N ALA A 235 -6.06 -11.35 11.32
CA ALA A 235 -5.05 -10.62 12.06
C ALA A 235 -4.79 -11.27 13.43
N GLU A 236 -5.85 -11.57 14.17
CA GLU A 236 -5.77 -12.19 15.50
C GLU A 236 -5.20 -13.61 15.44
N LEU A 237 -5.71 -14.44 14.53
CA LEU A 237 -5.20 -15.79 14.31
C LEU A 237 -3.70 -15.79 13.99
N LYS A 238 -3.26 -14.90 13.08
CA LYS A 238 -1.84 -14.79 12.71
C LYS A 238 -0.97 -14.35 13.88
N ASN A 239 -1.43 -13.39 14.68
CA ASN A 239 -0.71 -12.95 15.87
C ASN A 239 -0.59 -14.11 16.87
N SER A 240 -1.70 -14.79 17.17
CA SER A 240 -1.74 -15.92 18.09
C SER A 240 -0.80 -17.06 17.66
N VAL A 241 -0.83 -17.42 16.38
CA VAL A 241 0.06 -18.43 15.80
C VAL A 241 1.51 -17.96 15.87
N ARG A 242 1.81 -16.72 15.49
CA ARG A 242 3.18 -16.17 15.51
C ARG A 242 3.79 -16.24 16.91
N ASP A 243 3.00 -15.89 17.93
CA ASP A 243 3.49 -15.79 19.31
C ASP A 243 3.75 -17.18 19.93
N GLN A 244 3.08 -18.22 19.44
CA GLN A 244 3.20 -19.60 19.93
C GLN A 244 4.07 -20.50 19.05
N ASN A 245 4.32 -20.09 17.81
CA ASN A 245 5.09 -20.88 16.85
C ASN A 245 6.59 -20.79 17.13
N THR A 246 7.07 -21.70 17.96
CA THR A 246 8.50 -21.83 18.34
C THR A 246 9.26 -22.83 17.48
N THR A 247 8.56 -23.77 16.82
CA THR A 247 9.18 -24.84 16.04
C THR A 247 9.35 -24.49 14.56
N PHE A 248 8.64 -23.46 14.08
CA PHE A 248 8.61 -23.04 12.68
C PHE A 248 8.23 -24.15 11.68
N GLN A 249 7.53 -25.19 12.15
CA GLN A 249 7.07 -26.31 11.33
C GLN A 249 5.59 -26.18 10.97
N LEU A 250 5.27 -26.47 9.71
CA LEU A 250 3.90 -26.33 9.20
C LEU A 250 2.87 -27.21 9.95
N LYS A 251 3.29 -28.41 10.38
CA LYS A 251 2.43 -29.31 11.15
C LYS A 251 2.04 -28.74 12.52
N ASP A 252 2.92 -27.95 13.12
CA ASP A 252 2.63 -27.32 14.40
C ASP A 252 1.80 -26.05 14.21
N VAL A 253 2.05 -25.30 13.13
CA VAL A 253 1.16 -24.20 12.70
C VAL A 253 -0.28 -24.69 12.50
N GLU A 254 -0.47 -25.82 11.82
CA GLU A 254 -1.80 -26.41 11.62
C GLU A 254 -2.51 -26.70 12.96
N LYS A 255 -1.82 -27.31 13.93
CA LYS A 255 -2.36 -27.58 15.26
C LYS A 255 -2.71 -26.29 16.00
N LEU A 256 -1.86 -25.26 15.91
CA LEU A 256 -2.10 -23.96 16.54
C LEU A 256 -3.34 -23.28 15.95
N VAL A 257 -3.51 -23.33 14.62
CA VAL A 257 -4.69 -22.81 13.94
C VAL A 257 -5.95 -23.52 14.40
N TRP A 258 -5.96 -24.86 14.43
CA TRP A 258 -7.10 -25.61 14.93
C TRP A 258 -7.41 -25.30 16.39
N ASN A 259 -6.39 -25.23 17.24
CA ASN A 259 -6.57 -24.89 18.65
C ASN A 259 -7.18 -23.49 18.82
N TRP A 260 -6.74 -22.51 18.03
CA TRP A 260 -7.33 -21.17 18.06
C TRP A 260 -8.79 -21.19 17.60
N LEU A 261 -9.12 -21.90 16.52
CA LEU A 261 -10.50 -22.00 16.01
C LEU A 261 -11.46 -22.64 17.03
N TYR A 262 -11.03 -23.69 17.75
CA TYR A 262 -11.85 -24.32 18.78
C TYR A 262 -12.08 -23.44 20.01
N ASN A 263 -11.11 -22.58 20.33
CA ASN A 263 -11.19 -21.67 21.48
C ASN A 263 -11.66 -20.27 21.09
N CYS A 264 -12.07 -20.06 19.83
CA CYS A 264 -12.51 -18.77 19.35
C CYS A 264 -13.82 -18.38 20.04
N ASP A 265 -13.77 -17.29 20.81
CA ASP A 265 -14.90 -16.84 21.60
C ASP A 265 -15.98 -16.17 20.72
N SER A 266 -17.23 -16.46 21.03
CA SER A 266 -18.41 -15.81 20.44
C SER A 266 -18.37 -14.29 20.69
N THR A 267 -17.89 -13.85 21.86
CA THR A 267 -17.77 -12.40 22.16
C THR A 267 -16.77 -11.71 21.23
N PHE A 268 -15.66 -12.38 20.91
CA PHE A 268 -14.66 -11.88 19.96
C PHE A 268 -15.27 -11.74 18.56
N ILE A 269 -16.00 -12.76 18.09
CA ILE A 269 -16.69 -12.71 16.79
C ILE A 269 -17.69 -11.56 16.74
N SER A 270 -18.52 -11.38 17.79
CA SER A 270 -19.42 -10.24 17.90
C SER A 270 -18.67 -8.92 17.77
N SER A 271 -17.55 -8.77 18.49
CA SER A 271 -16.73 -7.56 18.42
C SER A 271 -16.18 -7.28 17.02
N CYS A 272 -15.89 -8.32 16.22
CA CYS A 272 -15.45 -8.17 14.84
C CYS A 272 -16.57 -7.65 13.93
N ILE A 273 -17.80 -8.09 14.16
CA ILE A 273 -18.99 -7.60 13.44
C ILE A 273 -19.33 -6.17 13.87
N ASP A 274 -19.31 -5.90 15.18
CA ASP A 274 -19.55 -4.57 15.74
C ASP A 274 -18.56 -3.54 15.19
N HIS A 275 -17.30 -3.94 15.06
CA HIS A 275 -16.27 -3.13 14.41
C HIS A 275 -16.72 -2.76 12.99
N VAL A 276 -17.11 -3.71 12.14
CA VAL A 276 -17.59 -3.40 10.78
C VAL A 276 -18.77 -2.42 10.77
N HIS A 277 -19.74 -2.58 11.68
CA HIS A 277 -20.89 -1.68 11.78
C HIS A 277 -20.51 -0.23 12.12
N VAL A 278 -19.50 -0.03 12.98
CA VAL A 278 -19.00 1.32 13.29
C VAL A 278 -18.43 1.98 12.04
N TYR A 279 -17.62 1.26 11.26
CA TYR A 279 -17.01 1.80 10.04
C TYR A 279 -18.07 2.06 8.97
N GLU A 280 -19.01 1.15 8.79
CA GLU A 280 -20.14 1.31 7.88
C GLU A 280 -20.94 2.58 8.20
N LYS A 281 -21.25 2.83 9.47
CA LYS A 281 -21.96 4.03 9.90
C LYS A 281 -21.18 5.31 9.61
N ASN A 282 -19.87 5.29 9.80
CA ASN A 282 -19.01 6.45 9.51
C ASN A 282 -18.91 6.69 8.00
N PHE A 283 -18.76 5.64 7.19
CA PHE A 283 -18.73 5.77 5.74
C PHE A 283 -20.06 6.33 5.19
N LYS A 284 -21.20 5.88 5.70
CA LYS A 284 -22.52 6.44 5.31
C LYS A 284 -22.63 7.94 5.60
N LYS A 285 -22.12 8.41 6.75
CA LYS A 285 -22.08 9.84 7.08
C LYS A 285 -21.13 10.62 6.17
N ALA A 286 -19.97 10.04 5.86
CA ALA A 286 -19.00 10.63 4.94
C ALA A 286 -19.61 10.80 3.54
N ASP A 287 -20.29 9.79 3.03
CA ASP A 287 -20.96 9.82 1.73
C ASP A 287 -22.07 10.89 1.67
N GLN A 288 -22.84 11.04 2.75
CA GLN A 288 -23.85 12.12 2.87
C GLN A 288 -23.22 13.50 2.76
N PHE A 289 -22.13 13.75 3.50
CA PHE A 289 -21.44 15.04 3.46
C PHE A 289 -20.77 15.32 2.10
N ILE A 290 -20.22 14.29 1.46
CA ILE A 290 -19.69 14.40 0.11
C ILE A 290 -20.78 14.84 -0.87
N GLN A 291 -21.98 14.25 -0.77
CA GLN A 291 -23.10 14.60 -1.65
C GLN A 291 -23.54 16.06 -1.43
N GLU A 292 -23.65 16.50 -0.16
CA GLU A 292 -23.95 17.90 0.17
C GLU A 292 -22.95 18.88 -0.48
N ILE A 293 -21.64 18.57 -0.42
CA ILE A 293 -20.60 19.42 -1.04
C ILE A 293 -20.72 19.46 -2.57
N GLU A 294 -21.10 18.36 -3.20
CA GLU A 294 -21.27 18.35 -4.65
C GLU A 294 -22.48 19.11 -5.13
N ASP A 295 -23.59 18.97 -4.41
CA ASP A 295 -24.80 19.72 -4.71
C ASP A 295 -24.49 21.22 -4.60
N GLU A 296 -23.76 21.66 -3.56
CA GLU A 296 -23.28 23.04 -3.42
C GLU A 296 -22.35 23.50 -4.56
N LEU A 297 -21.48 22.62 -5.07
CA LEU A 297 -20.55 22.95 -6.17
C LEU A 297 -21.21 22.96 -7.55
N SER A 298 -22.33 22.27 -7.71
CA SER A 298 -23.09 22.23 -8.98
C SER A 298 -23.86 23.52 -9.24
N ASP A 299 -24.12 24.32 -8.21
CA ASP A 299 -24.81 25.61 -8.29
C ASP A 299 -23.87 26.79 -8.65
N ASP A 300 -22.54 26.59 -8.67
CA ASP A 300 -21.51 27.63 -8.85
C ASP A 300 -20.85 27.63 -10.26
N ASP A 301 -21.37 26.84 -11.21
CA ASP A 301 -20.87 26.78 -12.61
C ASP A 301 -21.34 28.02 -13.44
N ASN A 302 -21.04 29.22 -12.94
CA ASN A 302 -21.02 30.42 -13.75
C ASN A 302 -19.72 31.21 -13.55
N VAL A 303 -18.79 31.00 -14.50
CA VAL A 303 -17.60 31.82 -14.84
C VAL A 303 -16.42 31.64 -13.85
N ASP A 304 -15.21 31.20 -14.21
CA ASP A 304 -14.42 31.53 -15.40
C ASP A 304 -13.38 30.44 -15.70
N ASN A 305 -13.12 30.26 -16.99
CA ASN A 305 -12.07 29.42 -17.54
C ASN A 305 -10.75 30.20 -17.51
N ASP A 306 -9.82 29.84 -16.63
CA ASP A 306 -8.43 30.23 -16.82
C ASP A 306 -7.48 29.06 -16.67
N SER A 307 -6.88 28.70 -17.80
CA SER A 307 -5.80 27.76 -17.91
C SER A 307 -4.53 28.43 -17.44
N ASP A 308 -4.01 28.04 -16.28
CA ASP A 308 -2.60 28.27 -15.99
C ASP A 308 -1.95 27.01 -15.43
N LEU A 309 -1.28 26.31 -16.34
CA LEU A 309 -0.30 25.29 -16.04
C LEU A 309 1.03 26.01 -15.83
N THR A 310 1.28 26.48 -14.61
CA THR A 310 2.66 26.78 -14.20
C THR A 310 3.27 25.53 -13.59
N GLU A 311 4.23 24.98 -14.33
CA GLU A 311 5.25 24.07 -13.84
C GLU A 311 6.06 24.83 -12.78
N ASP A 312 5.84 24.54 -11.50
CA ASP A 312 6.79 24.95 -10.45
C ASP A 312 7.86 23.86 -10.34
N ASP A 313 9.00 24.13 -10.97
CA ASP A 313 10.31 23.58 -10.64
C ASP A 313 10.66 24.01 -9.20
N ASP A 314 10.71 23.05 -8.28
CA ASP A 314 11.34 23.24 -6.97
C ASP A 314 12.87 23.15 -7.16
N GLU A 315 13.52 24.29 -7.38
CA GLU A 315 14.95 24.47 -7.09
C GLU A 315 15.15 24.59 -5.57
N ASP A 316 15.70 23.54 -4.96
CA ASP A 316 16.21 23.57 -3.59
C ASP A 316 17.54 24.35 -3.54
N GLN A 317 17.61 25.38 -2.69
CA GLN A 317 18.85 25.85 -2.04
C GLN A 317 18.81 25.59 -0.54
#